data_AF-A0AA96U0R7-F1
#
_entry.id   AF-A0AA96U0R7-F1
#
_cell.length_a   1.000
_cell.length_b   1.000
_cell.length_c   1.000
_cell.angle_alpha   90.00
_cell.angle_beta   90.00
_cell.angle_gamma   90.00
#
_symmetry.space_group_name_H-M   'P 1'
#
loop_
_entity.id
_entity.type
_entity.pdbx_description
1 polymer ?
#
loop_
_entity_poly.entity_id
_entity_poly.type
_entity_poly.pdbx_seq_one_letter_code
_entity_poly.pdbx_strand_id
1 'polypeptide(L)'
;MKKIVPDPPVPATQPSPNPPPLNVEEQLSQAWDLLRCASATAFECGDGLHGQPRDLAMATSHLIGLAQSVIGQLIDQWPGARL
;
A
#
# COMPACT_ATOMS: atom_id res chain seq x y z
N MET A 1 19.19 7.92 -55.72
CA MET A 1 18.05 7.05 -55.37
C MET A 1 18.55 5.92 -54.49
N LYS A 2 18.38 6.03 -53.17
CA LYS A 2 18.53 4.91 -52.23
C LYS A 2 17.36 5.05 -51.26
N LYS A 3 16.31 4.28 -51.51
CA LYS A 3 15.17 4.09 -50.60
C LYS A 3 15.77 3.62 -49.28
N ILE A 4 15.78 4.49 -48.28
CA ILE A 4 16.01 4.07 -46.90
C ILE A 4 14.81 3.20 -46.56
N VAL A 5 15.07 1.90 -46.43
CA VAL A 5 14.12 0.92 -45.89
C VAL A 5 13.77 1.38 -44.48
N PRO A 6 12.48 1.50 -44.13
CA PRO A 6 12.09 1.73 -42.74
C PRO A 6 12.62 0.57 -41.90
N ASP A 7 13.27 0.91 -40.78
CA ASP A 7 13.66 -0.07 -39.77
C ASP A 7 12.43 -0.92 -39.38
N PRO A 8 12.55 -2.26 -39.26
CA PRO A 8 11.45 -3.10 -38.79
C PRO A 8 11.01 -2.61 -37.41
N PRO A 9 9.70 -2.64 -37.08
CA PRO A 9 9.26 -2.23 -35.76
C PRO A 9 9.91 -3.17 -34.74
N VAL A 10 10.82 -2.63 -33.94
CA VAL A 10 11.27 -3.25 -32.69
C VAL A 10 9.99 -3.65 -31.95
N PRO A 11 9.79 -4.90 -31.52
CA PRO A 11 8.70 -5.23 -30.62
C PRO A 11 8.91 -4.37 -29.39
N ALA A 12 8.14 -3.30 -29.30
CA ALA A 12 8.13 -2.47 -28.12
C ALA A 12 7.52 -3.34 -27.04
N THR A 13 8.38 -4.02 -26.28
CA THR A 13 8.06 -4.51 -24.94
C THR A 13 7.83 -3.26 -24.09
N GLN A 14 6.75 -2.53 -24.38
CA GLN A 14 6.28 -1.46 -23.53
C GLN A 14 5.76 -2.17 -22.29
N PRO A 15 6.39 -2.01 -21.10
CA PRO A 15 5.74 -2.43 -19.88
C PRO A 15 4.42 -1.67 -19.84
N SER A 16 3.32 -2.42 -19.81
CA SER A 16 1.98 -1.87 -19.73
C SER A 16 1.95 -0.91 -18.52
N PRO A 17 1.40 0.32 -18.64
CA PRO A 17 1.39 1.28 -17.53
C PRO A 17 0.52 0.83 -16.34
N ASN A 18 -0.17 -0.30 -16.49
CA ASN A 18 -0.93 -0.92 -15.43
C ASN A 18 -0.16 -2.17 -14.97
N PRO A 19 0.46 -2.17 -13.79
CA PRO A 19 0.87 -3.41 -13.17
C PRO A 19 -0.35 -4.35 -13.11
N PRO A 20 -0.14 -5.67 -13.27
CA PRO A 20 -1.23 -6.62 -13.11
C PRO A 20 -1.93 -6.38 -11.77
N PRO A 21 -3.26 -6.52 -11.69
CA PRO A 21 -3.99 -6.29 -10.45
C PRO A 21 -3.36 -7.18 -9.37
N LEU A 22 -2.80 -6.53 -8.34
CA LEU A 22 -2.22 -7.20 -7.19
C LEU A 22 -3.24 -8.20 -6.65
N ASN A 23 -2.78 -9.40 -6.27
CA ASN A 23 -3.61 -10.35 -5.56
C ASN A 23 -4.17 -9.65 -4.31
N VAL A 24 -5.38 -9.99 -3.88
CA VAL A 24 -6.04 -9.32 -2.75
C VAL A 24 -5.16 -9.39 -1.49
N GLU A 25 -4.43 -10.49 -1.30
CA GLU A 25 -3.45 -10.63 -0.22
C GLU A 25 -2.32 -9.57 -0.29
N GLU A 26 -1.79 -9.29 -1.48
CA GLU A 26 -0.76 -8.27 -1.69
C GLU A 26 -1.33 -6.87 -1.43
N GLN A 27 -2.58 -6.60 -1.83
CA GLN A 27 -3.26 -5.34 -1.54
C GLN A 27 -3.50 -5.14 -0.05
N LEU A 28 -3.91 -6.20 0.67
CA LEU A 28 -4.10 -6.18 2.12
C LEU A 28 -2.76 -5.99 2.86
N SER A 29 -1.69 -6.64 2.37
CA SER A 29 -0.34 -6.47 2.91
C SER A 29 0.16 -5.04 2.72
N GLN A 30 -0.02 -4.48 1.51
CA GLN A 30 0.30 -3.08 1.24
C GLN A 30 -0.50 -2.12 2.13
N ALA A 31 -1.81 -2.38 2.31
CA ALA A 31 -2.64 -1.58 3.19
C ALA A 31 -2.17 -1.65 4.65
N TRP A 32 -1.74 -2.82 5.12
CA TRP A 32 -1.14 -2.97 6.46
C TRP A 32 0.11 -2.10 6.64
N ASP A 33 1.03 -2.13 5.66
CA ASP A 33 2.25 -1.31 5.69
C ASP A 33 1.92 0.19 5.70
N LEU A 34 0.95 0.63 4.89
CA LEU A 34 0.47 2.01 4.91
C LEU A 34 -0.09 2.41 6.27
N LEU A 35 -0.87 1.54 6.91
CA LEU A 35 -1.36 1.78 8.27
C LEU A 35 -0.22 1.86 9.28
N ARG A 36 0.85 1.05 9.14
CA ARG A 36 2.03 1.14 10.01
C ARG A 36 2.71 2.50 9.88
N CYS A 37 2.86 2.99 8.66
CA CYS A 37 3.39 4.33 8.40
C CYS A 37 2.49 5.41 8.99
N ALA A 38 1.16 5.34 8.79
CA ALA A 38 0.21 6.28 9.36
C ALA A 38 0.27 6.31 10.90
N SER A 39 0.44 5.14 11.54
CA SER A 39 0.62 5.04 12.99
C SER A 39 1.88 5.77 13.45
N ALA A 40 3.01 5.53 12.79
CA ALA A 40 4.26 6.22 13.08
C ALA A 40 4.11 7.75 12.91
N THR A 41 3.47 8.19 11.83
CA THR A 41 3.17 9.62 11.62
C THR A 41 2.28 10.19 12.73
N ALA A 42 1.23 9.48 13.15
CA ALA A 42 0.37 9.95 14.24
C ALA A 42 1.12 10.03 15.59
N PHE A 43 2.02 9.07 15.87
CA PHE A 43 2.89 9.13 17.03
C PHE A 43 3.85 10.32 16.98
N GLU A 44 4.56 10.53 15.87
CA GLU A 44 5.47 11.66 15.71
C GLU A 44 4.73 13.00 15.72
N CYS A 45 3.53 13.09 15.14
CA CYS A 45 2.68 14.29 15.23
C CYS A 45 2.21 14.56 16.67
N GLY A 46 1.99 13.52 17.46
CA GLY A 46 1.62 13.64 18.88
C GLY A 46 2.81 13.94 19.79
N ASP A 47 4.04 13.71 19.31
CA ASP A 47 5.26 13.98 20.06
C ASP A 47 5.45 15.50 20.23
N GLY A 48 5.72 15.93 21.46
CA GLY A 48 5.78 17.35 21.81
C GLY A 48 4.42 18.07 21.96
N LEU A 49 3.29 17.43 21.63
CA LEU A 49 1.96 17.96 21.92
C LEU A 49 1.51 17.63 23.36
N HIS A 50 0.55 18.40 23.88
CA HIS A 50 0.01 18.23 25.24
C HIS A 50 -1.50 18.49 25.27
N GLY A 51 -2.21 17.82 26.19
CA GLY A 51 -3.66 17.93 26.32
C GLY A 51 -4.41 17.38 25.11
N GLN A 52 -5.56 17.99 24.79
CA GLN A 52 -6.47 17.56 23.74
C GLN A 52 -5.83 17.20 22.38
N PRO A 53 -4.89 17.98 21.80
CA PRO A 53 -4.29 17.61 20.52
C PRO A 53 -3.42 16.36 20.60
N ARG A 54 -2.77 16.08 21.73
CA ARG A 54 -2.07 14.80 21.96
C ARG A 54 -3.06 13.66 22.09
N ASP A 55 -4.17 13.87 22.81
CA ASP A 55 -5.23 12.86 22.95
C ASP A 55 -5.81 12.47 21.59
N LEU A 56 -6.01 13.43 20.69
CA LEU A 56 -6.45 13.17 19.31
C LEU A 56 -5.42 12.38 18.49
N ALA A 57 -4.12 12.69 18.62
CA ALA A 57 -3.06 11.94 17.95
C ALA A 57 -3.02 10.48 18.44
N MET A 58 -3.12 10.26 19.76
CA MET A 58 -3.15 8.91 20.34
C MET A 58 -4.43 8.15 19.97
N ALA A 59 -5.58 8.83 19.93
CA ALA A 59 -6.83 8.23 19.44
C ALA A 59 -6.71 7.81 17.97
N THR A 60 -6.04 8.61 17.14
CA THR A 60 -5.76 8.25 15.74
C THR A 60 -4.90 7.00 15.64
N SER A 61 -3.80 6.91 16.40
CA SER A 61 -2.97 5.70 16.48
C SER A 61 -3.76 4.47 16.93
N HIS A 62 -4.70 4.64 17.88
CA HIS A 62 -5.57 3.57 18.33
C HIS A 62 -6.53 3.09 17.23
N LEU A 63 -7.18 4.00 16.50
CA LEU A 63 -8.05 3.67 15.37
C LEU A 63 -7.28 2.95 14.25
N ILE A 64 -6.04 3.35 13.99
CA ILE A 64 -5.15 2.68 13.03
C ILE A 64 -4.85 1.25 13.50
N GLY A 65 -4.57 1.04 14.79
CA GLY A 65 -4.37 -0.29 15.35
C GLY A 65 -5.61 -1.19 15.22
N LEU A 66 -6.81 -0.64 15.40
CA LEU A 66 -8.06 -1.38 15.15
C LEU A 66 -8.19 -1.77 13.66
N ALA A 67 -7.90 -0.85 12.75
CA ALA A 67 -7.92 -1.12 11.32
C ALA A 67 -6.90 -2.21 10.92
N GLN A 68 -5.69 -2.17 11.49
CA GLN A 68 -4.70 -3.23 11.34
C GLN A 68 -5.25 -4.57 11.80
N SER A 69 -5.85 -4.65 12.99
CA SER A 69 -6.46 -5.90 13.48
C SER A 69 -7.48 -6.49 12.51
N VAL A 70 -8.31 -5.66 11.87
CA VAL A 70 -9.28 -6.11 10.86
C VAL A 70 -8.56 -6.67 9.63
N ILE A 71 -7.52 -5.98 9.13
CA ILE A 71 -6.72 -6.46 8.00
C ILE A 71 -6.02 -7.79 8.35
N GLY A 72 -5.48 -7.92 9.55
CA GLY A 72 -4.85 -9.16 10.01
C GLY A 72 -5.81 -10.35 9.99
N GLN A 73 -7.07 -10.13 10.41
CA GLN A 73 -8.12 -11.15 10.32
C GLN A 73 -8.49 -11.49 8.87
N LEU A 74 -8.53 -10.49 7.98
CA LEU A 74 -8.81 -10.71 6.56
C LEU A 74 -7.69 -11.53 5.89
N ILE A 75 -6.44 -11.26 6.23
CA ILE A 75 -5.28 -12.01 5.73
C ILE A 75 -5.32 -13.46 6.25
N ASP A 76 -5.56 -13.67 7.54
CA ASP A 76 -5.67 -15.02 8.14
C ASP A 76 -6.82 -15.84 7.54
N GLN A 77 -7.95 -15.18 7.27
CA GLN A 77 -9.13 -15.83 6.69
C GLN A 77 -8.97 -16.12 5.19
N TRP A 78 -8.01 -15.52 4.49
CA TRP A 78 -7.92 -15.64 3.03
C TRP A 78 -7.42 -17.04 2.61
N PRO A 79 -8.25 -17.87 1.95
CA PRO A 79 -7.88 -19.24 1.57
C PRO A 79 -6.88 -19.30 0.41
N GLY A 80 -6.51 -18.16 -0.19
CA GLY A 80 -5.58 -18.07 -1.32
C GLY A 80 -4.13 -18.47 -1.00
N ALA A 81 -3.75 -18.61 0.27
CA ALA A 81 -2.44 -19.10 0.69
C ALA A 81 -2.34 -20.64 0.78
N ARG A 82 -3.42 -21.38 0.47
CA ARG A 82 -3.49 -22.86 0.61
C ARG A 82 -3.45 -23.65 -0.70
N LEU A 83 -3.17 -23.02 -1.84
CA LEU A 83 -3.08 -23.70 -3.15
C LEU A 83 -1.70 -23.49 -3.80
#